data_AF-A0A6P1C0X2-F1
#
_entry.id   AF-A0A6P1C0X2-F1
#
_cell.length_a   1.000
_cell.length_b   1.000
_cell.length_c   1.000
_cell.angle_alpha   90.00
_cell.angle_beta   90.00
_cell.angle_gamma   90.00
#
_symmetry.space_group_name_H-M   'P 1'
#
loop_
_entity.id
_entity.type
_entity.pdbx_description
1 polymer ?
#
loop_
_entity_poly.entity_id
_entity_poly.type
_entity_poly.pdbx_seq_one_letter_code
_entity_poly.pdbx_strand_id
1 'polypeptide(L)' 'MKTDPESFILANTSLMAPPHVPEVRLHLASEAHELWLKTEEELEEIGLPPPFWA' A
#
# COMPACT_ATOMS: atom_id res chain seq x y z
N MET A 1 -12.27 -13.73 -6.09
CA MET A 1 -12.04 -14.25 -4.72
C MET A 1 -11.51 -13.08 -3.91
N LYS A 2 -12.12 -12.69 -2.80
CA LYS A 2 -11.61 -11.57 -1.98
C LYS A 2 -10.29 -12.02 -1.34
N THR A 3 -9.23 -11.25 -1.57
CA THR A 3 -7.91 -11.50 -0.96
C THR A 3 -8.04 -11.39 0.56
N ASP A 4 -7.40 -12.31 1.28
CA ASP A 4 -7.28 -12.23 2.74
C ASP A 4 -6.54 -10.93 3.12
N PRO A 5 -7.13 -10.06 3.97
CA PRO A 5 -6.55 -8.75 4.26
C PRO A 5 -5.15 -8.81 4.88
N GLU A 6 -4.89 -9.77 5.78
CA GLU A 6 -3.60 -9.90 6.44
C GLU A 6 -2.51 -10.28 5.43
N SER A 7 -2.78 -11.30 4.61
CA SER A 7 -1.89 -11.73 3.54
C SER A 7 -1.60 -10.62 2.54
N PHE A 8 -2.60 -9.79 2.21
CA PHE A 8 -2.43 -8.64 1.32
C PHE A 8 -1.49 -7.58 1.93
N ILE A 9 -1.68 -7.24 3.20
CA ILE A 9 -0.85 -6.25 3.91
C ILE A 9 0.60 -6.74 3.97
N LEU A 10 0.83 -7.99 4.38
CA LEU A 10 2.17 -8.56 4.48
C LEU A 10 2.91 -8.65 3.14
N ALA A 11 2.18 -8.88 2.04
CA ALA A 11 2.77 -8.98 0.71
C ALA A 11 3.19 -7.62 0.10
N ASN A 12 2.54 -6.52 0.48
CA ASN A 12 2.73 -5.20 -0.13
C ASN A 12 3.40 -4.17 0.78
N THR A 13 3.80 -4.56 2.00
CA THR A 13 4.40 -3.66 2.98
C THR A 13 5.61 -4.31 3.64
N SER A 14 6.44 -3.49 4.27
CA SER A 14 7.56 -3.94 5.11
C SER A 14 7.43 -3.37 6.51
N LEU A 15 7.91 -4.11 7.51
CA LEU A 15 7.92 -3.64 8.88
C LEU A 15 9.04 -2.62 9.08
N MET A 16 8.70 -1.37 9.40
CA MET A 16 9.66 -0.28 9.55
C MET A 16 9.27 0.65 10.71
N ALA A 17 10.27 1.35 11.24
CA ALA A 17 10.09 2.38 12.26
C ALA A 17 10.04 3.76 11.57
N PRO A 18 8.94 4.53 11.70
CA PRO A 18 8.85 5.89 11.15
C PRO A 18 9.91 6.83 11.75
N PRO A 19 10.48 7.76 10.98
CA PRO A 19 11.57 8.63 11.44
C PRO A 19 11.18 9.56 12.60
N HIS A 20 9.90 9.96 12.68
CA HIS A 20 9.41 10.85 13.74
C HIS A 20 8.90 10.13 14.99
N VAL A 21 8.71 8.80 14.93
CA VAL A 21 8.21 7.97 16.05
C VAL A 21 8.90 6.60 16.02
N PRO A 22 10.23 6.55 16.24
CA PRO A 22 11.04 5.35 16.03
C PRO A 22 10.74 4.21 17.03
N GLU A 23 10.04 4.49 18.12
CA GLU A 23 9.60 3.50 19.12
C GLU A 23 8.45 2.60 18.63
N VAL A 24 7.75 2.98 17.56
CA VAL A 24 6.67 2.18 16.96
C VAL A 24 7.15 1.51 15.68
N ARG A 25 6.78 0.24 15.48
CA ARG A 25 6.98 -0.47 14.21
C ARG A 25 5.65 -0.64 13.50
N LEU A 26 5.61 -0.26 12.23
CA LEU A 26 4.42 -0.32 11.38
C LEU A 26 4.73 -1.07 10.09
N HIS A 27 3.71 -1.72 9.54
CA HIS A 27 3.72 -2.22 8.17
C HIS A 27 3.52 -1.04 7.21
N LEU A 28 4.58 -0.57 6.57
CA LEU A 28 4.55 0.57 5.66
C LEU A 28 4.88 0.12 4.25
N ALA A 29 4.18 0.69 3.27
CA ALA A 29 4.60 0.58 1.88
C ALA A 29 5.92 1.36 1.71
N SER A 30 6.88 0.79 0.99
CA SER A 30 8.09 1.53 0.60
C SER A 30 7.73 2.65 -0.38
N GLU A 31 8.52 3.73 -0.43
CA GLU A 31 8.37 4.77 -1.45
C GLU A 31 8.37 4.13 -2.86
N ALA A 32 7.28 4.39 -3.59
CA ALA A 32 6.96 3.88 -4.92
C ALA A 32 6.74 2.36 -5.06
N HIS A 33 5.57 1.88 -4.61
CA HIS A 33 4.96 0.73 -5.28
C HIS A 33 4.33 1.21 -6.60
N GLU A 34 4.50 0.47 -7.70
CA GLU A 34 4.04 0.87 -9.04
C GLU A 34 2.57 1.34 -9.08
N LEU A 35 1.71 0.79 -8.23
CA LEU A 35 0.30 1.21 -8.06
C LEU A 35 0.11 2.66 -7.60
N TRP A 36 1.06 3.22 -6.83
CA TRP A 36 1.04 4.62 -6.39
C TRP A 36 1.54 5.58 -7.47
N LEU A 37 2.27 5.08 -8.45
CA LEU A 37 2.69 5.83 -9.63
C LEU A 37 1.65 5.74 -10.77
N LYS A 38 0.71 4.80 -10.67
CA LYS A 38 -0.36 4.63 -11.66
C LYS A 38 -1.38 5.75 -11.56
N THR A 39 -1.79 6.24 -12.72
CA THR A 39 -2.87 7.23 -12.81
C THR A 39 -4.21 6.58 -12.49
N GLU A 40 -5.22 7.41 -12.21
CA GLU A 40 -6.60 6.95 -11.98
C GLU A 40 -7.15 6.15 -13.18
N GLU A 41 -6.79 6.55 -14.41
CA GLU A 41 -7.15 5.84 -15.65
C GLU A 41 -6.52 4.45 -15.73
N GLU A 42 -5.24 4.31 -15.36
CA GLU A 42 -4.54 3.01 -15.33
C GLU A 42 -5.09 2.08 -14.24
N LEU A 43 -5.63 2.64 -13.15
CA LEU A 43 -6.30 1.88 -12.08
C LEU A 43 -7.68 1.39 -12.52
N GLU A 44 -8.45 2.20 -13.24
CA GLU A 44 -9.74 1.80 -13.82
C GLU A 44 -9.57 0.68 -14.86
N GLU A 45 -8.55 0.73 -15.72
CA GLU A 45 -8.28 -0.30 -16.72
C GLU A 45 -8.00 -1.68 -16.11
N ILE A 46 -7.39 -1.73 -14.92
CA ILE A 46 -7.13 -2.97 -14.17
C ILE A 46 -8.26 -3.32 -13.17
N GLY A 47 -9.35 -2.55 -13.16
CA GLY A 47 -10.53 -2.79 -12.33
C GLY A 47 -10.32 -2.49 -10.85
N LEU A 48 -9.37 -1.62 -10.50
CA LEU A 48 -9.13 -1.16 -9.14
C LEU A 48 -9.73 0.24 -8.93
N PRO A 49 -10.45 0.48 -7.82
CA PRO A 49 -10.91 1.82 -7.49
C PRO A 49 -9.72 2.75 -7.18
N PRO A 50 -9.84 4.07 -7.41
CA PRO A 50 -8.83 5.03 -7.02
C PRO A 50 -8.53 4.90 -5.51
N PRO A 51 -7.26 5.02 -5.08
CA PRO A 51 -6.92 4.82 -3.68
C PRO A 51 -7.55 5.94 -2.84
N PHE A 52 -8.11 5.59 -1.69
CA PHE A 52 -8.54 6.56 -0.70
C PHE A 52 -7.30 6.99 0.12
N TRP A 53 -6.67 8.09 -0.29
CA TRP A 53 -5.56 8.67 0.45
C TRP A 53 -6.10 9.40 1.68
N ALA A 54 -5.72 8.94 2.86
CA ALA A 54 -5.86 9.71 4.10
C ALA A 54 -4.84 10.86 4.13
#